data_AF-A0A1F4CQS9-F1
#
_entry.id   AF-A0A1F4CQS9-F1
#
_cell.length_a   1.000
_cell.length_b   1.000
_cell.length_c   1.000
_cell.angle_alpha   90.00
_cell.angle_beta   90.00
_cell.angle_gamma   90.00
#
_symmetry.space_group_name_H-M   'P 1'
#
loop_
_entity.id
_entity.type
_entity.pdbx_description
1 polymer ?
#
loop_
_entity_poly.entity_id
_entity_poly.type
_entity_poly.pdbx_seq_one_letter_code
_entity_poly.pdbx_strand_id
1 'polypeptide(L)'
;MVSAANIGDQHLALSTAAAVVYHQITGTTAASAADVDEILNLVAHAIANVAPIYTADRASGGPRQLAPIELIHCRFERGATVVKTSFGLEYGQLSMRRSDMRAAIAILKGAGLHFTRRSR
;
A
#
# COMPACT_ATOMS: atom_id res chain seq x y z
N MET A 1 16.47 -8.18 29.69
CA MET A 1 15.21 -7.42 29.51
C MET A 1 15.04 -7.20 28.02
N VAL A 2 14.29 -8.07 27.33
CA VAL A 2 14.03 -7.92 25.89
C VAL A 2 13.00 -6.81 25.77
N SER A 3 13.43 -5.65 25.27
CA SER A 3 12.53 -4.53 25.01
C SER A 3 11.42 -5.02 24.08
N ALA A 4 10.16 -4.83 24.49
CA ALA A 4 9.01 -5.13 23.67
C ALA A 4 9.06 -4.21 22.45
N ALA A 5 9.74 -4.67 21.40
CA ALA A 5 9.83 -3.98 20.13
C ALA A 5 8.41 -3.72 19.67
N ASN A 6 8.06 -2.43 19.64
CA ASN A 6 6.73 -1.91 19.39
C ASN A 6 6.21 -2.52 18.08
N ILE A 7 5.33 -3.52 18.15
CA ILE A 7 4.88 -4.30 16.98
C ILE A 7 4.25 -3.37 15.91
N GLY A 8 3.83 -2.17 16.32
CA GLY A 8 3.34 -1.11 15.43
C GLY A 8 4.37 -0.53 14.45
N ASP A 9 5.67 -0.68 14.70
CA ASP A 9 6.74 -0.20 13.83
C ASP A 9 7.25 -1.26 12.84
N GLN A 10 6.66 -2.47 12.84
CA GLN A 10 7.00 -3.48 11.86
C GLN A 10 6.51 -3.06 10.47
N HIS A 11 7.44 -2.97 9.54
CA HIS A 11 7.15 -2.77 8.12
C HIS A 11 6.72 -4.09 7.49
N LEU A 12 5.69 -4.02 6.65
CA LEU A 12 5.27 -5.11 5.79
C LEU A 12 5.28 -4.66 4.33
N ALA A 13 5.49 -5.61 3.42
CA ALA A 13 5.41 -5.35 1.99
C ALA A 13 4.04 -4.75 1.63
N LEU A 14 4.05 -3.73 0.77
CA LEU A 14 2.82 -3.01 0.41
C LEU A 14 1.80 -3.92 -0.30
N SER A 15 2.26 -4.88 -1.10
CA SER A 15 1.40 -5.88 -1.74
C SER A 15 0.64 -6.71 -0.70
N THR A 16 1.31 -7.16 0.36
CA THR A 16 0.68 -7.86 1.49
C THR A 16 -0.30 -6.96 2.22
N ALA A 17 0.08 -5.70 2.47
CA ALA A 17 -0.79 -4.75 3.13
C ALA A 17 -2.07 -4.50 2.32
N ALA A 18 -1.94 -4.30 1.01
CA ALA A 18 -3.05 -4.10 0.09
C ALA A 18 -3.99 -5.31 0.06
N ALA A 19 -3.45 -6.54 0.07
CA ALA A 19 -4.28 -7.75 0.14
C ALA A 19 -5.09 -7.83 1.43
N VAL A 20 -4.46 -7.51 2.57
CA VAL A 20 -5.12 -7.48 3.88
C VAL A 20 -6.21 -6.40 3.91
N VAL A 21 -5.90 -5.19 3.44
CA VAL A 21 -6.84 -4.06 3.40
C VAL A 21 -8.04 -4.40 2.52
N TYR A 22 -7.81 -4.96 1.32
CA TYR A 22 -8.88 -5.40 0.43
C TYR A 22 -9.81 -6.38 1.14
N HIS A 23 -9.26 -7.47 1.67
CA HIS A 23 -10.05 -8.50 2.35
C HIS A 23 -10.81 -7.94 3.55
N GLN A 24 -10.20 -7.04 4.32
CA GLN A 24 -10.83 -6.42 5.48
C GLN A 24 -11.99 -5.50 5.11
N ILE A 25 -11.94 -4.84 3.94
CA ILE A 25 -12.98 -3.93 3.46
C ILE A 25 -14.11 -4.70 2.76
N THR A 26 -13.78 -5.67 1.91
CA THR A 26 -14.76 -6.36 1.06
C THR A 26 -15.29 -7.66 1.64
N GLY A 27 -14.57 -8.28 2.58
CA GLY A 27 -14.86 -9.62 3.11
C GLY A 27 -14.60 -10.75 2.12
N THR A 28 -14.04 -10.46 0.93
CA THR A 28 -13.81 -11.45 -0.13
C THR A 28 -12.33 -11.57 -0.47
N THR A 29 -11.98 -12.58 -1.24
CA THR A 29 -10.68 -12.72 -1.89
C THR A 29 -10.87 -12.54 -3.40
N ALA A 30 -9.86 -12.00 -4.09
CA ALA A 30 -9.93 -11.85 -5.55
C ALA A 30 -10.03 -13.23 -6.23
N ALA A 31 -10.79 -13.30 -7.32
CA ALA A 31 -11.16 -14.56 -7.97
C ALA A 31 -10.08 -15.13 -8.92
N SER A 32 -9.20 -14.29 -9.47
CA SER A 32 -8.11 -14.71 -10.36
C SER A 32 -6.82 -13.92 -10.13
N ALA A 33 -5.68 -14.46 -10.55
CA ALA A 33 -4.38 -13.79 -10.40
C ALA A 33 -4.29 -12.46 -11.17
N ALA A 34 -4.89 -12.36 -12.36
CA ALA A 34 -4.94 -11.10 -13.10
C ALA A 34 -5.80 -10.05 -12.37
N ASP A 35 -6.90 -10.49 -11.75
CA ASP A 35 -7.74 -9.60 -10.93
C ASP A 35 -7.02 -9.16 -9.66
N VAL A 36 -6.18 -10.03 -9.08
CA VAL A 36 -5.37 -9.70 -7.90
C VAL A 36 -4.46 -8.51 -8.20
N ASP A 37 -3.71 -8.52 -9.30
CA ASP A 37 -2.77 -7.44 -9.61
C ASP A 37 -3.44 -6.07 -9.75
N GLU A 38 -4.54 -6.00 -10.51
CA GLU A 38 -5.30 -4.76 -10.70
C GLU A 38 -5.89 -4.26 -9.38
N ILE A 39 -6.50 -5.16 -8.60
CA ILE A 39 -7.10 -4.84 -7.31
C ILE A 39 -6.05 -4.34 -6.33
N LEU A 40 -4.90 -5.01 -6.22
CA LEU A 40 -3.83 -4.59 -5.31
C LEU A 40 -3.28 -3.21 -5.69
N ASN A 41 -3.12 -2.91 -6.98
CA ASN A 41 -2.72 -1.58 -7.43
C ASN A 41 -3.74 -0.51 -7.02
N LEU A 42 -5.03 -0.80 -7.19
CA LEU A 42 -6.14 0.10 -6.82
C LEU A 42 -6.18 0.36 -5.31
N VAL A 43 -6.04 -0.70 -4.52
CA VAL A 43 -6.02 -0.63 -3.06
C VAL A 43 -4.79 0.11 -2.56
N ALA A 44 -3.61 -0.13 -3.13
CA ALA A 44 -2.41 0.62 -2.79
C ALA A 44 -2.54 2.11 -3.09
N HIS A 45 -3.19 2.46 -4.21
CA HIS A 45 -3.50 3.86 -4.50
C HIS A 45 -4.44 4.47 -3.46
N ALA A 46 -5.47 3.74 -3.02
CA ALA A 46 -6.36 4.19 -1.95
C ALA A 46 -5.61 4.37 -0.61
N ILE A 47 -4.75 3.42 -0.25
CA ILE A 47 -3.91 3.49 0.96
C ILE A 47 -2.99 4.71 0.92
N ALA A 48 -2.33 4.97 -0.21
CA ALA A 48 -1.39 6.09 -0.35
C ALA A 48 -2.03 7.47 -0.14
N ASN A 49 -3.36 7.58 -0.24
CA ASN A 49 -4.10 8.81 0.06
C ASN A 49 -4.33 9.03 1.56
N VAL A 50 -4.20 8.00 2.40
CA VAL A 50 -4.58 8.04 3.82
C VAL A 50 -3.50 7.57 4.78
N ALA A 51 -2.41 6.99 4.27
CA ALA A 51 -1.32 6.45 5.07
C ALA A 51 0.05 6.60 4.40
N PRO A 52 1.13 6.73 5.19
CA PRO A 52 2.50 6.75 4.69
C PRO A 52 2.88 5.48 3.93
N ILE A 53 3.55 5.65 2.78
CA ILE A 53 4.20 4.58 2.03
C ILE A 53 5.70 4.77 2.08
N TYR A 54 6.43 3.68 2.24
CA TYR A 54 7.88 3.67 2.32
C TYR A 54 8.48 2.88 1.15
N THR A 55 9.69 3.26 0.75
CA THR A 55 10.56 2.54 -0.18
C THR A 55 11.89 2.25 0.50
N ALA A 56 12.74 1.41 -0.10
CA ALA A 56 14.11 1.24 0.39
C ALA A 56 14.97 2.45 -0.01
N ASP A 57 15.63 3.07 0.96
CA ASP A 57 16.65 4.08 0.72
C ASP A 57 17.88 3.45 0.07
N ARG A 58 18.36 4.03 -1.03
CA ARG A 58 19.49 3.44 -1.79
C ARG A 58 20.82 3.55 -1.06
N ALA A 59 20.98 4.53 -0.17
CA ALA A 59 22.24 4.78 0.53
C ALA A 59 22.34 3.97 1.83
N SER A 60 21.27 3.92 2.60
CA SER A 60 21.22 3.28 3.92
C SER A 60 20.59 1.89 3.92
N GLY A 61 19.84 1.51 2.87
CA GLY A 61 19.04 0.29 2.84
C GLY A 61 17.83 0.31 3.79
N GLY A 62 17.65 1.38 4.57
CA GLY A 62 16.54 1.56 5.50
C GLY A 62 15.26 2.05 4.83
N PRO A 63 14.11 2.03 5.53
CA PRO A 63 12.86 2.54 4.98
C PRO A 63 12.90 4.07 4.86
N ARG A 64 12.68 4.58 3.65
CA ARG A 64 12.47 6.00 3.34
C ARG A 64 10.99 6.23 3.03
N GLN A 65 10.37 7.18 3.72
CA GLN A 65 9.01 7.58 3.38
C GLN A 65 9.00 8.27 2.02
N LEU A 66 8.05 7.89 1.15
CA LEU A 66 7.75 8.63 -0.06
C LEU A 66 7.10 9.96 0.33
N ALA A 67 7.66 11.06 -0.16
CA ALA A 67 7.13 12.39 0.06
C ALA A 67 5.76 12.54 -0.64
N PRO A 68 4.87 13.41 -0.14
CA PRO A 68 3.56 13.63 -0.76
C PRO A 68 3.65 13.95 -2.26
N ILE A 69 4.63 14.76 -2.66
CA ILE A 69 4.85 15.12 -4.07
C ILE A 69 5.19 13.92 -4.97
N GLU A 70 5.79 12.86 -4.42
CA GLU A 70 6.10 11.61 -5.14
C GLU A 70 4.86 10.74 -5.34
N LEU A 71 3.82 10.92 -4.51
CA LEU A 71 2.57 10.18 -4.56
C LEU A 71 1.48 10.90 -5.37
N ILE A 72 1.64 12.21 -5.63
CA ILE A 72 0.73 12.99 -6.48
C ILE A 72 0.80 12.46 -7.92
N HIS A 73 -0.37 12.08 -8.46
CA HIS A 73 -0.53 11.50 -9.80
C HIS A 73 0.32 10.23 -10.04
N CYS A 74 0.69 9.51 -8.99
CA CYS A 74 1.41 8.24 -9.12
C CYS A 74 0.51 7.11 -9.64
N ARG A 75 1.13 6.06 -10.18
CA ARG A 75 0.47 4.80 -10.52
C ARG A 75 1.17 3.64 -9.84
N PHE A 76 0.41 2.81 -9.14
CA PHE A 76 0.89 1.53 -8.63
C PHE A 76 0.76 0.47 -9.72
N GLU A 77 1.79 -0.38 -9.82
CA GLU A 77 1.89 -1.43 -10.83
C GLU A 77 2.42 -2.74 -10.22
N ARG A 78 2.26 -3.85 -10.95
CA ARG A 78 2.76 -5.19 -10.58
C ARG A 78 2.29 -5.62 -9.18
N GLY A 79 0.97 -5.55 -8.93
CA GLY A 79 0.38 -5.95 -7.66
C GLY A 79 0.87 -5.13 -6.47
N ALA A 80 0.97 -3.81 -6.63
CA ALA A 80 1.45 -2.84 -5.64
C ALA A 80 2.91 -3.04 -5.18
N THR A 81 3.73 -3.71 -5.99
CA THR A 81 5.17 -3.85 -5.71
C THR A 81 5.99 -2.68 -6.26
N VAL A 82 5.43 -1.93 -7.20
CA VAL A 82 6.06 -0.79 -7.88
C VAL A 82 5.14 0.42 -7.86
N VAL A 83 5.71 1.60 -7.70
CA VAL A 83 5.02 2.88 -7.94
C VAL A 83 5.82 3.70 -8.93
N LYS A 84 5.12 4.19 -9.96
CA LYS A 84 5.65 5.14 -10.95
C LYS A 84 5.10 6.52 -10.65
N THR A 85 5.99 7.47 -10.46
CA THR A 85 5.65 8.87 -10.22
C THR A 85 5.32 9.61 -11.52
N SER A 86 4.69 10.76 -11.40
CA SER A 86 4.44 11.67 -12.53
C SER A 86 5.72 12.22 -13.16
N PHE A 87 6.82 12.27 -12.41
CA PHE A 87 8.15 12.68 -12.88
C PHE A 87 8.93 11.56 -13.58
N GLY A 88 8.31 10.39 -13.79
CA GLY A 88 8.95 9.24 -14.46
C GLY A 88 9.87 8.40 -13.57
N LEU A 89 9.94 8.69 -12.26
CA LEU A 89 10.69 7.88 -11.30
C LEU A 89 9.92 6.61 -10.93
N GLU A 90 10.64 5.50 -10.81
CA GLU A 90 10.13 4.20 -10.37
C GLU A 90 10.71 3.83 -9.00
N TYR A 91 9.82 3.49 -8.05
CA TYR A 91 10.19 2.98 -6.74
C TYR A 91 9.66 1.56 -6.56
N GLY A 92 10.53 0.68 -6.04
CA GLY A 92 10.18 -0.68 -5.61
C GLY A 92 10.42 -0.87 -4.11
N GLN A 93 10.41 -2.13 -3.66
CA GLN A 93 10.56 -2.48 -2.24
C GLN A 93 9.60 -1.68 -1.35
N LEU A 94 8.36 -1.56 -1.82
CA LEU A 94 7.35 -0.74 -1.16
C LEU A 94 6.89 -1.41 0.12
N SER A 95 6.76 -0.62 1.18
CA SER A 95 6.29 -1.09 2.47
C SER A 95 5.43 -0.05 3.17
N MET A 96 4.71 -0.49 4.19
CA MET A 96 4.05 0.38 5.15
C MET A 96 4.14 -0.20 6.55
N ARG A 97 3.96 0.63 7.58
CA ARG A 97 3.91 0.14 8.96
C ARG A 97 2.58 -0.54 9.23
N ARG A 98 2.61 -1.57 10.09
CA ARG A 98 1.41 -2.30 10.49
C ARG A 98 0.41 -1.42 11.24
N SER A 99 0.89 -0.44 12.01
CA SER A 99 0.05 0.57 12.68
C SER A 99 -0.71 1.42 11.66
N ASP A 100 -0.01 1.97 10.67
CA ASP A 100 -0.59 2.78 9.58
C ASP A 100 -1.58 1.99 8.75
N MET A 101 -1.31 0.70 8.47
CA MET A 101 -2.25 -0.17 7.76
C MET A 101 -3.57 -0.29 8.51
N ARG A 102 -3.54 -0.47 9.84
CA ARG A 102 -4.77 -0.55 10.65
C ARG A 102 -5.54 0.76 10.64
N ALA A 103 -4.84 1.89 10.71
CA ALA A 103 -5.45 3.21 10.60
C ALA A 103 -6.10 3.41 9.22
N ALA A 104 -5.41 3.03 8.14
CA ALA A 104 -5.95 3.07 6.78
C ALA A 104 -7.23 2.24 6.66
N ILE A 105 -7.28 1.03 7.21
CA ILE A 105 -8.50 0.19 7.20
C ILE A 105 -9.67 0.92 7.87
N ALA A 106 -9.44 1.54 9.04
CA ALA A 106 -10.49 2.26 9.75
C ALA A 106 -11.00 3.46 8.93
N ILE A 107 -10.10 4.25 8.34
CA ILE A 107 -10.45 5.42 7.51
C ILE A 107 -11.23 4.98 6.27
N LEU A 108 -10.72 4.01 5.51
CA LEU A 108 -11.33 3.56 4.25
C LEU A 108 -12.70 2.89 4.50
N LYS A 109 -12.87 2.14 5.60
CA LYS A 109 -14.19 1.62 6.02
C LYS A 109 -15.16 2.74 6.38
N GLY A 110 -14.72 3.72 7.16
CA GLY A 110 -15.54 4.88 7.53
C GLY A 110 -16.00 5.70 6.34
N ALA A 111 -15.19 5.75 5.27
CA ALA A 111 -15.53 6.42 4.02
C ALA A 111 -16.47 5.62 3.10
N GLY A 112 -16.84 4.38 3.44
CA GLY A 112 -17.71 3.54 2.62
C GLY A 112 -17.10 3.13 1.28
N LEU A 113 -15.78 2.93 1.22
CA LEU A 113 -15.10 2.56 -0.02
C LEU A 113 -15.52 1.18 -0.53
N HIS A 114 -15.78 1.10 -1.82
CA HIS A 114 -15.99 -0.14 -2.56
C HIS A 114 -14.96 -0.23 -3.68
N PHE A 115 -14.26 -1.37 -3.77
CA PHE A 115 -13.35 -1.64 -4.87
C PHE A 115 -14.09 -2.38 -5.97
N THR A 116 -14.26 -1.74 -7.12
CA THR A 116 -14.88 -2.33 -8.30
C THR A 116 -13.91 -2.29 -9.48
N ARG A 117 -13.98 -3.31 -10.35
CA ARG A 117 -13.22 -3.31 -11.60
C ARG A 117 -13.76 -2.20 -12.50
N ARG A 118 -12.88 -1.40 -13.08
CA ARG A 118 -13.27 -0.48 -14.15
C ARG A 118 -13.36 -1.31 -15.44
N SER A 119 -14.58 -1.57 -15.93
CA SER A 119 -14.76 -2.15 -17.26
C SER A 119 -14.17 -1.17 -18.28
N ARG A 120 -13.18 -1.62 -19.05
CA ARG A 120 -12.75 -0.93 -20.28
C ARG A 120 -13.62 -1.37 -21.44
#